data_AF-A0A6V7J796-F1
#
_entry.id   AF-A0A6V7J796-F1
#
_cell.length_a   1.000
_cell.length_b   1.000
_cell.length_c   1.000
_cell.angle_alpha   90.00
_cell.angle_beta   90.00
_cell.angle_gamma   90.00
#
_symmetry.space_group_name_H-M   'P 1'
#
loop_
_entity.id
_entity.type
_entity.pdbx_description
1 polymer ?
#
loop_
_entity_poly.entity_id
_entity_poly.type
_entity_poly.pdbx_seq_one_letter_code
_entity_poly.pdbx_strand_id
1 'polypeptide(L)' 'HPNVKCYVAHGGLLGLSEGVSAGVPLVIVPFFGDQFHNAASAEARGVAIVLEWSKFNAQTLQTALDKVLNDPT' A
#
# COMPACT_ATOMS: atom_id res chain seq x y z
N HIS A 1 -7.34 3.83 14.05
CA HIS A 1 -7.15 4.97 14.97
C HIS A 1 -7.06 6.25 14.15
N PRO A 2 -7.70 7.37 14.53
CA PRO A 2 -7.80 8.59 13.71
C PRO A 2 -6.45 9.24 13.34
N ASN A 3 -5.40 8.96 14.12
CA ASN A 3 -4.04 9.47 13.83
C ASN A 3 -3.26 8.61 12.82
N VAL A 4 -3.77 7.46 12.39
CA VAL A 4 -3.12 6.65 11.34
C VAL A 4 -3.38 7.31 10.00
N LYS A 5 -2.30 7.57 9.24
CA LYS A 5 -2.37 8.30 7.96
C LYS A 5 -2.07 7.44 6.73
N CYS A 6 -1.42 6.30 6.93
CA CYS A 6 -1.08 5.37 5.86
C CYS A 6 -0.92 3.98 6.47
N TYR A 7 -1.23 2.93 5.70
CA TYR A 7 -0.94 1.56 6.07
C TYR A 7 0.05 0.93 5.08
N VAL A 8 1.23 0.57 5.58
CA VAL A 8 2.25 -0.14 4.80
C VAL A 8 2.14 -1.64 5.11
N ALA A 9 1.95 -2.47 4.09
CA ALA A 9 1.67 -3.89 4.28
C ALA A 9 2.20 -4.76 3.13
N HIS A 10 2.20 -6.08 3.35
CA HIS A 10 2.64 -7.06 2.34
C HIS A 10 1.60 -7.45 1.27
N GLY A 11 0.35 -6.98 1.35
CA GLY A 11 -0.69 -7.37 0.39
C GLY A 11 -1.46 -8.67 0.73
N GLY A 12 -1.40 -9.16 1.96
CA GLY A 12 -2.34 -10.17 2.44
C GLY A 12 -3.78 -9.65 2.43
N LEU A 13 -4.73 -10.49 2.03
CA LEU A 13 -6.13 -10.11 1.76
C LEU A 13 -6.83 -9.44 2.96
N LEU A 14 -6.64 -9.97 4.17
CA LEU A 14 -7.31 -9.45 5.36
C LEU A 14 -6.80 -8.06 5.72
N GLY A 15 -5.48 -7.86 5.79
CA GLY A 15 -4.91 -6.54 6.07
C GLY A 15 -5.27 -5.51 5.01
N LEU A 16 -5.26 -5.90 3.73
CA LEU A 16 -5.74 -5.02 2.65
C LEU A 16 -7.20 -4.59 2.88
N SER A 17 -8.07 -5.53 3.24
CA SER A 17 -9.48 -5.25 3.50
C SER A 17 -9.68 -4.32 4.69
N GLU A 18 -8.90 -4.50 5.76
CA GLU A 18 -8.91 -3.62 6.94
C GLU A 18 -8.45 -2.20 6.57
N GLY A 19 -7.38 -2.07 5.77
CA GLY A 19 -6.87 -0.79 5.30
C GLY A 19 -7.87 -0.03 4.46
N VAL A 20 -8.49 -0.72 3.48
CA VAL A 20 -9.57 -0.15 2.66
C VAL A 20 -10.76 0.26 3.52
N SER A 21 -11.20 -0.62 4.43
CA SER A 21 -12.33 -0.32 5.33
C SER A 21 -12.05 0.85 6.27
N ALA A 22 -10.80 1.04 6.68
CA ALA A 22 -10.39 2.16 7.52
C ALA A 22 -10.24 3.48 6.74
N GLY A 23 -10.35 3.45 5.40
CA GLY A 23 -10.21 4.62 4.54
C GLY A 23 -8.82 5.25 4.60
N VAL A 24 -7.79 4.47 4.91
CA VAL A 24 -6.40 4.93 4.92
C VAL A 24 -5.73 4.52 3.61
N PRO A 25 -4.87 5.37 3.02
CA PRO A 25 -4.12 4.98 1.84
C PRO A 25 -3.16 3.82 2.14
N LEU A 26 -2.93 2.99 1.13
CA LEU A 26 -2.16 1.75 1.24
C LEU A 26 -0.85 1.84 0.44
N VAL A 27 0.24 1.42 1.06
CA VAL A 27 1.51 1.13 0.36
C VAL A 27 1.80 -0.35 0.52
N ILE A 28 1.88 -1.07 -0.59
CA ILE A 28 1.92 -2.53 -0.60
C ILE A 28 3.25 -3.02 -1.15
N VAL A 29 3.92 -3.89 -0.40
CA VAL A 29 5.20 -4.51 -0.76
C VAL A 29 5.02 -6.04 -0.78
N PRO A 30 4.56 -6.63 -1.89
CA PRO A 30 4.30 -8.06 -1.95
C PRO A 30 5.61 -8.87 -1.97
N PHE A 31 5.62 -9.98 -1.23
CA PHE A 31 6.78 -10.85 -1.08
C PHE A 31 6.59 -12.22 -1.74
N PHE A 32 5.41 -12.83 -1.59
CA PHE A 32 5.16 -14.19 -2.07
C PHE A 32 3.67 -14.51 -2.21
N GLY A 33 3.37 -15.57 -2.97
CA GLY A 33 2.05 -16.17 -3.01
C GLY A 33 0.96 -15.26 -3.61
N ASP A 34 -0.19 -15.23 -2.95
CA ASP A 34 -1.37 -14.47 -3.37
C ASP A 34 -1.22 -12.95 -3.22
N GLN A 35 -0.22 -12.50 -2.46
CA GLN A 35 0.06 -11.08 -2.21
C GLN A 35 0.22 -10.27 -3.49
N PHE A 36 0.85 -10.84 -4.53
CA PHE A 36 1.02 -10.16 -5.82
C PHE A 36 -0.31 -9.89 -6.51
N HIS A 37 -1.22 -10.86 -6.48
CA HIS A 37 -2.54 -10.73 -7.11
C HIS A 37 -3.40 -9.72 -6.34
N ASN A 38 -3.38 -9.80 -5.01
CA ASN A 38 -4.10 -8.87 -4.15
C ASN A 38 -3.59 -7.44 -4.32
N ALA A 39 -2.25 -7.26 -4.36
CA ALA A 39 -1.60 -5.97 -4.59
C ALA A 39 -1.98 -5.37 -5.96
N ALA A 40 -1.90 -6.17 -7.04
CA ALA A 40 -2.29 -5.72 -8.37
C ALA A 40 -3.77 -5.31 -8.46
N SER A 41 -4.65 -6.06 -7.80
CA SER A 41 -6.08 -5.73 -7.70
C SER A 41 -6.31 -4.42 -6.94
N ALA A 42 -5.58 -4.20 -5.85
CA ALA A 42 -5.64 -2.97 -5.07
C ALA A 42 -5.13 -1.75 -5.86
N GLU A 43 -4.02 -1.91 -6.59
CA GLU A 43 -3.46 -0.87 -7.47
C GLU A 43 -4.42 -0.52 -8.61
N ALA A 44 -4.99 -1.53 -9.28
CA ALA A 44 -5.95 -1.32 -10.37
C ALA A 44 -7.22 -0.60 -9.94
N ARG A 45 -7.59 -0.72 -8.65
CA ARG A 45 -8.73 0.00 -8.04
C ARG A 45 -8.35 1.39 -7.54
N GLY A 46 -7.09 1.79 -7.64
CA GLY A 46 -6.59 3.08 -7.18
C GLY A 46 -6.52 3.22 -5.66
N VAL A 47 -6.59 2.11 -4.91
CA VAL A 47 -6.60 2.15 -3.44
C VAL A 47 -5.23 1.92 -2.82
N ALA A 48 -4.22 1.54 -3.61
CA ALA A 48 -2.87 1.26 -3.14
C ALA A 48 -1.79 1.70 -4.13
N ILE A 49 -0.62 2.09 -3.60
CA ILE A 49 0.65 2.13 -4.34
C ILE A 49 1.37 0.80 -4.12
N VAL A 50 1.83 0.14 -5.17
CA VAL A 50 2.60 -1.10 -5.06
C VAL A 50 4.08 -0.83 -5.29
N LEU A 51 4.91 -1.28 -4.36
CA LEU A 51 6.36 -1.26 -4.47
C LEU A 51 6.88 -2.67 -4.72
N GLU A 52 7.79 -2.79 -5.68
CA GLU A 52 8.46 -4.06 -5.95
C GLU A 52 9.50 -4.36 -4.86
N TRP A 53 9.44 -5.55 -4.26
CA TRP A 53 10.36 -5.95 -3.20
C TRP A 53 11.84 -5.84 -3.61
N SER A 54 12.17 -6.16 -4.87
CA SER A 54 13.54 -6.07 -5.41
C SER A 54 14.10 -4.64 -5.43
N LYS A 55 13.22 -3.63 -5.42
CA LYS A 55 13.57 -2.20 -5.46
C LYS A 55 13.28 -1.50 -4.14
N PHE A 56 12.78 -2.23 -3.13
CA PHE A 56 12.36 -1.65 -1.87
C PHE A 56 13.56 -1.12 -1.07
N ASN A 57 13.62 0.19 -0.93
CA ASN A 57 14.61 0.91 -0.14
C ASN A 57 14.00 2.17 0.48
N ALA A 58 14.81 2.89 1.26
CA ALA A 58 14.38 4.11 1.94
C ALA A 58 13.84 5.17 0.97
N GLN A 59 14.48 5.35 -0.18
CA GLN A 59 14.07 6.33 -1.19
C GLN A 59 12.73 5.97 -1.82
N THR A 60 12.55 4.72 -2.25
CA THR A 60 11.28 4.27 -2.86
C THR A 60 10.13 4.32 -1.87
N LEU A 61 10.39 3.98 -0.60
CA LEU A 61 9.37 4.07 0.45
C LEU A 61 9.02 5.53 0.72
N GLN A 62 10.01 6.42 0.85
CA GLN A 62 9.77 7.84 1.06
C GLN A 62 8.94 8.43 -0.08
N THR A 63 9.29 8.16 -1.34
CA THR A 63 8.52 8.62 -2.50
C THR A 63 7.07 8.10 -2.47
N ALA A 64 6.85 6.84 -2.12
CA ALA A 64 5.50 6.29 -2.00
C ALA A 64 4.70 6.95 -0.88
N LEU A 65 5.33 7.17 0.28
CA LEU A 65 4.71 7.86 1.42
C LEU A 65 4.39 9.31 1.09
N ASP A 66 5.30 10.04 0.46
CA ASP A 66 5.07 11.42 0.06
C ASP A 66 3.90 11.52 -0.92
N LYS A 67 3.79 10.57 -1.85
CA LYS A 67 2.67 10.50 -2.78
C LYS A 67 1.34 10.22 -2.09
N VAL A 68 1.27 9.33 -1.10
CA VAL A 68 -0.03 9.07 -0.43
C VAL A 68 -0.39 10.10 0.63
N LEU A 69 0.58 10.79 1.23
CA LEU A 69 0.35 11.72 2.34
C LEU A 69 0.20 13.17 1.90
N ASN A 70 0.81 13.56 0.77
CA ASN A 70 0.87 14.96 0.33
C ASN A 70 0.19 15.23 -1.01
N ASP A 71 -0.26 14.22 -1.76
CA ASP A 71 -0.95 14.42 -3.03
C ASP A 71 -2.39 14.91 -2.79
N PRO A 72 -2.74 16.14 -3.20
CA PRO A 72 -4.10 16.67 -3.05
C PRO A 72 -5.01 15.97 -4.05
N THR A 73 -5.60 14.85 -3.62
CA THR A 73 -6.72 14.21 -4.33
C THR A 73 -8.01 14.98 -4.11
#